data_AF-A0A961B2Q6-F1
#
_entry.id   AF-A0A961B2Q6-F1
#
_cell.length_a   1.000
_cell.length_b   1.000
_cell.length_c   1.000
_cell.angle_alpha   90.00
_cell.angle_beta   90.00
_cell.angle_gamma   90.00
#
_symmetry.space_group_name_H-M   'P 1'
#
loop_
_entity.id
_entity.type
_entity.pdbx_description
1 polymer ?
#
loop_
_entity_poly.entity_id
_entity_poly.type
_entity_poly.pdbx_seq_one_letter_code
_entity_poly.pdbx_strand_id
1 'polypeptide(L)'
;SPAGWQQGLPDLSIQQTIRDLKDVAAAHCEGIYIDSTWEHWATQGPQYYVLAQLVWNPNADAEAILTDYYTRAFGPAADGVREYFEVIEKARMDFTAANGEAGVFSFPKLYTDDLLKASQGRLDRAAAAVPTDSLFAKRVAFVQAGLTYSKMQMENIRLMEGYWKKPDPAVAGRVKQNWAAIEQHVAAHPYAINWGPVRPTTPRMAGLHPDSTPPKTKKPRANDLDLN
;
A
#
# COMPACT_ATOMS: atom_id res chain seq x y z
N SER A 1 9.81 12.73 -3.01
CA SER A 1 8.91 11.61 -3.32
C SER A 1 9.22 10.46 -2.37
N PRO A 2 8.26 9.91 -1.60
CA PRO A 2 8.46 8.68 -0.86
C PRO A 2 8.42 7.49 -1.82
N ALA A 3 9.36 7.44 -2.77
CA ALA A 3 9.49 6.39 -3.79
C ALA A 3 9.84 5.00 -3.20
N GLY A 4 9.50 4.74 -1.93
CA GLY A 4 10.20 3.78 -1.08
C GLY A 4 9.36 2.67 -0.45
N TRP A 5 8.02 2.65 -0.55
CA TRP A 5 7.22 1.65 0.19
C TRP A 5 6.70 0.55 -0.74
N GLN A 6 7.65 -0.24 -1.21
CA GLN A 6 7.47 -1.30 -2.21
C GLN A 6 7.15 -2.66 -1.55
N GLN A 7 6.60 -2.66 -0.34
CA GLN A 7 6.24 -3.87 0.41
C GLN A 7 4.82 -4.37 0.06
N GLY A 8 4.18 -3.85 -0.98
CA GLY A 8 2.78 -4.17 -1.34
C GLY A 8 1.72 -3.59 -0.40
N LEU A 9 2.12 -2.74 0.55
CA LEU A 9 1.22 -2.03 1.45
C LEU A 9 0.41 -0.96 0.70
N PRO A 10 -0.72 -0.49 1.23
CA PRO A 10 -1.54 0.54 0.60
C PRO A 10 -0.92 1.93 0.78
N ASP A 11 0.24 2.11 0.15
CA ASP A 11 0.98 3.35 0.14
C ASP A 11 0.39 4.35 -0.86
N LEU A 12 -0.67 5.02 -0.42
CA LEU A 12 -1.48 5.91 -1.26
C LEU A 12 -1.11 7.37 -1.01
N SER A 13 -1.15 8.14 -2.09
CA SER A 13 -0.95 9.60 -2.14
C SER A 13 -1.72 10.19 -3.31
N ILE A 14 -2.91 9.65 -3.61
CA ILE A 14 -3.76 9.98 -4.76
C ILE A 14 -3.92 11.49 -4.95
N GLN A 15 -4.32 12.21 -3.90
CA GLN A 15 -4.54 13.65 -3.94
C GLN A 15 -3.25 14.43 -4.17
N GLN A 16 -2.12 13.95 -3.62
CA GLN A 16 -0.81 14.54 -3.91
C GLN A 16 -0.41 14.29 -5.36
N THR A 17 -0.57 13.06 -5.86
CA THR A 17 -0.31 12.71 -7.28
C THR A 17 -1.14 13.56 -8.24
N ILE A 18 -2.42 13.79 -7.93
CA ILE A 18 -3.28 14.67 -8.73
C ILE A 18 -2.71 16.10 -8.78
N ARG A 19 -2.30 16.65 -7.63
CA ARG A 19 -1.69 17.99 -7.57
C ARG A 19 -0.38 18.04 -8.33
N ASP A 20 0.53 17.11 -8.04
CA ASP A 20 1.86 17.06 -8.65
C ASP A 20 1.78 17.00 -10.18
N LEU A 21 0.91 16.16 -10.74
CA LEU A 21 0.73 16.04 -12.19
C LEU A 21 0.19 17.33 -12.82
N LYS A 22 -0.69 18.05 -12.12
CA LYS A 22 -1.20 19.34 -12.58
C LYS A 22 -0.13 20.44 -12.50
N ASP A 23 0.65 20.45 -11.42
CA ASP A 23 1.70 21.43 -11.20
C ASP A 23 2.83 21.28 -12.23
N VAL A 24 3.30 20.06 -12.50
CA VAL A 24 4.34 19.83 -13.52
C VAL A 24 3.83 20.13 -14.94
N ALA A 25 2.55 19.86 -15.23
CA ALA A 25 1.96 20.24 -16.51
C ALA A 25 1.85 21.77 -16.66
N ALA A 26 1.46 22.48 -15.60
CA ALA A 26 1.44 23.94 -15.56
C ALA A 26 2.85 24.56 -15.69
N ALA A 27 3.88 23.85 -15.24
CA ALA A 27 5.27 24.21 -15.41
C ALA A 27 5.85 23.83 -16.80
N HIS A 28 5.02 23.39 -17.74
CA HIS A 28 5.41 22.97 -19.09
C HIS A 28 6.38 21.77 -19.13
N CYS A 29 6.32 20.85 -18.15
CA CYS A 29 7.08 19.60 -18.25
C CYS A 29 6.60 18.77 -19.45
N GLU A 30 7.52 18.47 -20.37
CA GLU A 30 7.23 17.76 -21.63
C GLU A 30 7.24 16.23 -21.47
N GLY A 31 7.79 15.71 -20.37
CA GLY A 31 7.96 14.28 -20.17
C GLY A 31 7.87 13.89 -18.70
N ILE A 32 7.48 12.64 -18.46
CA ILE A 32 7.34 12.07 -17.13
C ILE A 32 7.90 10.65 -17.08
N TYR A 33 8.57 10.33 -15.98
CA TYR A 33 9.02 8.98 -15.65
C TYR A 33 8.43 8.61 -14.30
N ILE A 34 7.76 7.45 -14.23
CA ILE A 34 7.11 6.95 -13.02
C ILE A 34 7.80 5.68 -12.54
N ASP A 35 8.25 5.66 -11.30
CA ASP A 35 8.92 4.53 -10.63
C ASP A 35 8.07 3.87 -9.53
N SER A 36 6.81 4.29 -9.39
CA SER A 36 5.90 3.88 -8.31
C SER A 36 4.81 2.88 -8.72
N THR A 37 4.76 2.45 -9.98
CA THR A 37 3.77 1.47 -10.47
C THR A 37 4.30 0.05 -10.36
N TRP A 38 3.99 -0.64 -9.25
CA TRP A 38 4.51 -1.97 -8.90
C TRP A 38 3.49 -3.11 -9.04
N GLU A 39 2.32 -2.84 -9.62
CA GLU A 39 1.27 -3.84 -9.87
C GLU A 39 0.64 -4.42 -8.58
N HIS A 40 0.65 -3.65 -7.49
CA HIS A 40 -0.09 -3.98 -6.26
C HIS A 40 -1.56 -3.53 -6.36
N TRP A 41 -2.32 -4.15 -7.27
CA TRP A 41 -3.63 -3.64 -7.67
C TRP A 41 -4.66 -3.58 -6.54
N ALA A 42 -4.65 -4.52 -5.60
CA ALA A 42 -5.61 -4.53 -4.49
C ALA A 42 -5.37 -3.39 -3.49
N THR A 43 -4.12 -2.93 -3.36
CA THR A 43 -3.74 -1.90 -2.39
C THR A 43 -3.52 -0.52 -3.02
N GLN A 44 -3.36 -0.43 -4.34
CA GLN A 44 -3.02 0.82 -5.05
C GLN A 44 -3.85 1.10 -6.31
N GLY A 45 -4.88 0.28 -6.60
CA GLY A 45 -5.74 0.42 -7.78
C GLY A 45 -6.20 1.84 -8.14
N PRO A 46 -6.86 2.60 -7.24
CA PRO A 46 -7.31 3.97 -7.56
C PRO A 46 -6.17 4.93 -7.87
N GLN A 47 -5.01 4.77 -7.21
CA GLN A 47 -3.82 5.57 -7.49
C GLN A 47 -3.30 5.32 -8.91
N TYR A 48 -3.19 4.05 -9.31
CA TYR A 48 -2.75 3.71 -10.66
C TYR A 48 -3.74 4.20 -11.71
N TYR A 49 -5.05 4.11 -11.43
CA TYR A 49 -6.07 4.56 -12.36
C TYR A 49 -6.00 6.06 -12.62
N VAL A 50 -5.99 6.88 -11.56
CA VAL A 50 -5.95 8.34 -11.73
C VAL A 50 -4.61 8.80 -12.32
N LEU A 51 -3.50 8.17 -11.91
CA LEU A 51 -2.18 8.41 -12.49
C LEU A 51 -2.20 8.18 -14.01
N ALA A 52 -2.72 7.04 -14.47
CA ALA A 52 -2.74 6.71 -15.90
C ALA A 52 -3.56 7.72 -16.72
N GLN A 53 -4.69 8.19 -16.17
CA GLN A 53 -5.55 9.17 -16.84
C GLN A 53 -4.89 10.56 -16.90
N LEU A 54 -4.29 11.01 -15.80
CA LEU A 54 -3.70 12.35 -15.71
C LEU A 54 -2.34 12.47 -16.39
N VAL A 55 -1.56 11.39 -16.47
CA VAL A 55 -0.34 11.37 -17.29
C VAL A 55 -0.67 11.56 -18.78
N TRP A 56 -1.80 11.03 -19.24
CA TRP A 56 -2.27 11.25 -20.60
C TRP A 56 -2.88 12.64 -20.80
N ASN A 57 -3.75 13.07 -19.88
CA ASN A 57 -4.39 14.38 -19.93
C ASN A 57 -4.41 15.03 -18.54
N PRO A 58 -3.42 15.90 -18.21
CA PRO A 58 -3.33 16.52 -16.89
C PRO A 58 -4.46 17.53 -16.62
N ASN A 59 -5.16 18.00 -17.66
CA ASN A 59 -6.29 18.91 -17.53
C ASN A 59 -7.62 18.20 -17.22
N ALA A 60 -7.64 16.86 -17.19
CA ALA A 60 -8.85 16.12 -16.87
C ALA A 60 -9.30 16.35 -15.43
N ASP A 61 -10.62 16.24 -15.21
CA ASP A 61 -11.20 16.31 -13.87
C ASP A 61 -10.89 15.02 -13.10
N ALA A 62 -10.01 15.14 -12.11
CA ALA A 62 -9.57 14.02 -11.30
C ALA A 62 -10.69 13.43 -10.43
N GLU A 63 -11.66 14.24 -9.98
CA GLU A 63 -12.79 13.71 -9.22
C GLU A 63 -13.76 12.94 -10.11
N ALA A 64 -14.01 13.43 -11.32
CA ALA A 64 -14.79 12.68 -12.30
C ALA A 64 -14.12 11.33 -12.61
N ILE A 65 -12.79 11.29 -12.75
CA ILE A 65 -12.00 10.07 -12.95
C ILE A 65 -12.15 9.09 -11.77
N LEU A 66 -11.97 9.57 -10.52
CA LEU A 66 -12.09 8.72 -9.33
C LEU A 66 -13.53 8.23 -9.14
N THR A 67 -14.52 9.09 -9.35
CA THR A 67 -15.94 8.73 -9.29
C THR A 67 -16.27 7.65 -10.31
N ASP A 68 -15.77 7.78 -11.54
CA ASP A 68 -15.92 6.77 -12.59
C ASP A 68 -15.28 5.44 -12.19
N TYR A 69 -14.05 5.46 -11.67
CA TYR A 69 -13.35 4.28 -11.15
C TYR A 69 -14.21 3.54 -10.13
N TYR A 70 -14.63 4.22 -9.05
CA TYR A 70 -15.36 3.56 -7.96
C TYR A 70 -16.74 3.07 -8.42
N THR A 71 -17.47 3.89 -9.17
CA THR A 71 -18.82 3.54 -9.62
C THR A 71 -18.80 2.34 -10.56
N ARG A 72 -17.90 2.31 -11.56
CA ARG A 72 -17.81 1.18 -12.50
C ARG A 72 -17.21 -0.06 -11.88
N ALA A 73 -16.24 0.11 -10.98
CA ALA A 73 -15.57 -1.02 -10.34
C ALA A 73 -16.48 -1.68 -9.29
N PHE A 74 -17.22 -0.93 -8.49
CA PHE A 74 -17.86 -1.45 -7.28
C PHE A 74 -19.38 -1.24 -7.21
N GLY A 75 -19.98 -0.44 -8.10
CA GLY A 75 -21.43 -0.26 -8.16
C GLY A 75 -21.99 0.20 -6.80
N PRO A 76 -23.00 -0.48 -6.22
CA PRO A 76 -23.53 -0.15 -4.89
C PRO A 76 -22.50 -0.15 -3.76
N ALA A 77 -21.34 -0.81 -3.93
CA ALA A 77 -20.26 -0.82 -2.95
C ALA A 77 -19.27 0.35 -3.10
N ALA A 78 -19.45 1.24 -4.09
CA ALA A 78 -18.52 2.31 -4.44
C ALA A 78 -18.12 3.19 -3.24
N ASP A 79 -19.09 3.72 -2.52
CA ASP A 79 -18.83 4.66 -1.42
C ASP A 79 -18.03 4.00 -0.29
N GLY A 80 -18.34 2.74 0.06
CA GLY A 80 -17.64 2.03 1.12
C GLY A 80 -16.19 1.67 0.75
N VAL A 81 -15.94 1.35 -0.52
CA VAL A 81 -14.57 1.11 -1.01
C VAL A 81 -13.79 2.42 -1.13
N ARG A 82 -14.43 3.50 -1.59
CA ARG A 82 -13.85 4.84 -1.64
C ARG A 82 -13.44 5.32 -0.24
N GLU A 83 -14.34 5.19 0.74
CA GLU A 83 -14.09 5.53 2.14
C GLU A 83 -12.85 4.79 2.69
N TYR A 84 -12.70 3.50 2.36
CA TYR A 84 -11.53 2.71 2.76
C TYR A 84 -10.22 3.31 2.23
N PHE A 85 -10.15 3.59 0.92
CA PHE A 85 -8.92 4.10 0.30
C PHE A 85 -8.60 5.53 0.79
N GLU A 86 -9.60 6.41 0.91
CA GLU A 86 -9.39 7.79 1.39
C GLU A 86 -8.91 7.84 2.84
N VAL A 87 -9.44 6.98 3.72
CA VAL A 87 -8.97 6.90 5.12
C VAL A 87 -7.53 6.40 5.21
N ILE A 88 -7.17 5.41 4.39
CA ILE A 88 -5.80 4.89 4.36
C ILE A 88 -4.83 5.92 3.80
N GLU A 89 -5.20 6.60 2.71
CA GLU A 89 -4.42 7.70 2.15
C GLU A 89 -4.21 8.80 3.20
N LYS A 90 -5.28 9.23 3.88
CA LYS A 90 -5.17 10.25 4.92
C LYS A 90 -4.20 9.83 6.03
N ALA A 91 -4.32 8.61 6.55
CA ALA A 91 -3.42 8.09 7.58
C ALA A 91 -1.96 8.07 7.10
N ARG A 92 -1.73 7.63 5.86
CA ARG A 92 -0.40 7.64 5.22
C ARG A 92 0.17 9.04 5.14
N MET A 93 -0.61 10.00 4.65
CA MET A 93 -0.17 11.39 4.49
C MET A 93 0.15 12.04 5.83
N ASP A 94 -0.71 11.86 6.84
CA ASP A 94 -0.48 12.36 8.20
C ASP A 94 0.81 11.77 8.80
N PHE A 95 1.02 10.46 8.63
CA PHE A 95 2.24 9.79 9.09
C PHE A 95 3.49 10.28 8.36
N THR A 96 3.45 10.46 7.04
CA THR A 96 4.57 10.99 6.27
C THR A 96 4.90 12.43 6.64
N ALA A 97 3.90 13.28 6.89
CA ALA A 97 4.12 14.64 7.36
C ALA A 97 4.83 14.68 8.72
N ALA A 98 4.51 13.75 9.62
CA ALA A 98 5.11 13.70 10.95
C ALA A 98 6.49 12.98 11.00
N ASN A 99 6.77 12.07 10.04
CA ASN A 99 7.93 11.17 10.14
C ASN A 99 8.90 11.25 8.95
N GLY A 100 8.58 11.98 7.89
CA GLY A 100 9.37 12.03 6.66
C GLY A 100 9.55 10.65 6.02
N GLU A 101 10.77 10.34 5.57
CA GLU A 101 11.13 9.01 5.08
C GLU A 101 11.22 8.00 6.24
N ALA A 102 10.15 7.26 6.46
CA ALA A 102 10.10 6.19 7.45
C ALA A 102 10.63 4.86 6.89
N GLY A 103 11.37 4.12 7.73
CA GLY A 103 11.75 2.73 7.45
C GLY A 103 10.63 1.74 7.77
N VAL A 104 10.75 0.52 7.24
CA VAL A 104 9.71 -0.52 7.33
C VAL A 104 9.27 -0.84 8.75
N PHE A 105 10.18 -0.81 9.73
CA PHE A 105 9.87 -1.05 11.14
C PHE A 105 9.07 0.08 11.81
N SER A 106 8.91 1.23 11.16
CA SER A 106 8.01 2.29 11.64
C SER A 106 6.57 2.11 11.14
N PHE A 107 6.31 1.27 10.13
CA PHE A 107 4.98 1.09 9.56
C PHE A 107 3.91 0.55 10.53
N PRO A 108 4.23 -0.25 11.56
CA PRO A 108 3.25 -0.60 12.58
C PRO A 108 2.66 0.59 13.34
N LYS A 109 3.33 1.76 13.33
CA LYS A 109 2.81 3.03 13.89
C LYS A 109 1.79 3.70 12.97
N LEU A 110 1.88 3.44 11.66
CA LEU A 110 0.92 3.90 10.65
C LEU A 110 -0.27 2.93 10.57
N TYR A 111 0.00 1.67 10.24
CA TYR A 111 -1.00 0.62 10.09
C TYR A 111 -1.28 -0.03 11.45
N THR A 112 -1.90 0.73 12.35
CA THR A 112 -2.29 0.26 13.67
C THR A 112 -3.39 -0.79 13.58
N ASP A 113 -3.54 -1.60 14.63
CA ASP A 113 -4.59 -2.63 14.68
C ASP A 113 -5.98 -1.99 14.61
N ASP A 114 -6.17 -0.82 15.23
CA ASP A 114 -7.42 -0.06 15.17
C ASP A 114 -7.71 0.44 13.75
N LEU A 115 -6.71 1.00 13.05
CA LEU A 115 -6.88 1.43 11.66
C LEU A 115 -7.23 0.25 10.75
N LEU A 116 -6.51 -0.87 10.87
CA LEU A 116 -6.73 -2.06 10.05
C LEU A 116 -8.07 -2.74 10.35
N LYS A 117 -8.50 -2.75 11.62
CA LYS A 117 -9.82 -3.26 12.03
C LYS A 117 -10.95 -2.37 11.52
N ALA A 118 -10.83 -1.06 11.68
CA ALA A 118 -11.82 -0.12 11.17
C ALA A 118 -11.90 -0.18 9.63
N SER A 119 -10.77 -0.35 8.96
CA SER A 119 -10.69 -0.54 7.50
C SER A 119 -11.37 -1.83 7.05
N GLN A 120 -11.22 -2.93 7.81
CA GLN A 120 -11.97 -4.16 7.54
C GLN A 120 -13.47 -3.91 7.63
N GLY A 121 -13.92 -3.24 8.70
CA GLY A 121 -15.34 -2.91 8.87
C GLY A 121 -15.92 -2.06 7.73
N ARG A 122 -15.12 -1.19 7.10
CA ARG A 122 -15.53 -0.44 5.89
C ARG A 122 -15.77 -1.37 4.71
N LEU A 123 -14.81 -2.26 4.43
CA LEU A 123 -14.91 -3.20 3.33
C LEU A 123 -16.00 -4.26 3.56
N ASP A 124 -16.26 -4.65 4.81
CA ASP A 124 -17.36 -5.56 5.15
C ASP A 124 -18.71 -4.92 4.87
N ARG A 125 -18.89 -3.63 5.21
CA ARG A 125 -20.10 -2.88 4.83
C ARG A 125 -20.25 -2.77 3.31
N ALA A 126 -19.15 -2.51 2.60
CA ALA A 126 -19.15 -2.46 1.14
C ALA A 126 -19.55 -3.81 0.52
N ALA A 127 -19.03 -4.92 1.05
CA ALA A 127 -19.38 -6.26 0.61
C ALA A 127 -20.86 -6.59 0.86
N ALA A 128 -21.42 -6.15 2.00
CA ALA A 128 -22.82 -6.35 2.35
C ALA A 128 -23.80 -5.53 1.47
N ALA A 129 -23.32 -4.49 0.78
CA ALA A 129 -24.13 -3.64 -0.10
C ALA A 129 -24.41 -4.27 -1.48
N VAL A 130 -23.81 -5.41 -1.80
CA VAL A 130 -23.89 -6.06 -3.11
C VAL A 130 -24.24 -7.55 -2.99
N PRO A 131 -24.91 -8.16 -3.99
CA PRO A 131 -25.17 -9.60 -3.97
C PRO A 131 -23.85 -10.40 -3.94
N THR A 132 -23.78 -11.44 -3.11
CA THR A 132 -22.56 -12.23 -2.86
C THR A 132 -21.92 -12.81 -4.13
N ASP A 133 -22.73 -13.19 -5.12
CA ASP A 133 -22.22 -13.78 -6.37
C ASP A 133 -21.93 -12.74 -7.48
N SER A 134 -22.17 -11.46 -7.20
CA SER A 134 -21.98 -10.37 -8.16
C SER A 134 -20.50 -10.13 -8.47
N LEU A 135 -20.23 -9.55 -9.66
CA LEU A 135 -18.88 -9.09 -9.99
C LEU A 135 -18.37 -8.02 -9.00
N PHE A 136 -19.28 -7.19 -8.47
CA PHE A 136 -18.94 -6.19 -7.46
C PHE A 136 -18.45 -6.85 -6.16
N ALA A 137 -19.12 -7.89 -5.66
CA ALA A 137 -18.68 -8.64 -4.49
C ALA A 137 -17.28 -9.23 -4.68
N LYS A 138 -16.99 -9.80 -5.87
CA LYS A 138 -15.66 -10.32 -6.22
C LYS A 138 -14.58 -9.23 -6.19
N ARG A 139 -14.90 -8.02 -6.67
CA ARG A 139 -13.96 -6.88 -6.65
C ARG A 139 -13.76 -6.32 -5.24
N VAL A 140 -14.79 -6.29 -4.40
CA VAL A 140 -14.62 -5.94 -2.97
C VAL A 140 -13.74 -6.98 -2.27
N ALA A 141 -13.96 -8.27 -2.50
CA ALA A 141 -13.13 -9.35 -1.96
C ALA A 141 -11.66 -9.23 -2.43
N PHE A 142 -11.44 -8.81 -3.67
CA PHE A 142 -10.09 -8.52 -4.17
C PHE A 142 -9.39 -7.39 -3.38
N VAL A 143 -10.09 -6.31 -3.04
CA VAL A 143 -9.53 -5.25 -2.17
C VAL A 143 -9.30 -5.77 -0.74
N GLN A 144 -10.22 -6.57 -0.20
CA GLN A 144 -10.04 -7.22 1.12
C GLN A 144 -8.82 -8.15 1.15
N ALA A 145 -8.46 -8.79 0.03
CA ALA A 145 -7.23 -9.57 -0.06
C ALA A 145 -5.98 -8.70 0.14
N GLY A 146 -5.95 -7.47 -0.39
CA GLY A 146 -4.88 -6.51 -0.13
C GLY A 146 -4.79 -6.09 1.34
N LEU A 147 -5.93 -5.85 1.99
CA LEU A 147 -5.97 -5.53 3.42
C LEU A 147 -5.50 -6.73 4.29
N THR A 148 -5.89 -7.95 3.91
CA THR A 148 -5.47 -9.19 4.60
C THR A 148 -3.96 -9.37 4.52
N TYR A 149 -3.38 -9.18 3.32
CA TYR A 149 -1.93 -9.14 3.14
C TYR A 149 -1.27 -8.08 4.05
N SER A 150 -1.82 -6.87 4.10
CA SER A 150 -1.29 -5.77 4.92
C SER A 150 -1.26 -6.12 6.41
N LYS A 151 -2.30 -6.80 6.92
CA LYS A 151 -2.36 -7.27 8.32
C LYS A 151 -1.26 -8.30 8.62
N MET A 152 -1.12 -9.32 7.77
CA MET A 152 -0.07 -10.34 7.93
C MET A 152 1.34 -9.73 7.88
N GLN A 153 1.53 -8.73 7.00
CA GLN A 153 2.78 -7.98 6.92
C GLN A 153 3.07 -7.19 8.20
N MET A 154 2.08 -6.51 8.80
CA MET A 154 2.29 -5.79 10.06
C MET A 154 2.67 -6.71 11.20
N GLU A 155 2.07 -7.91 11.27
CA GLU A 155 2.46 -8.93 12.24
C GLU A 155 3.93 -9.34 12.05
N ASN A 156 4.34 -9.66 10.83
CA ASN A 156 5.72 -10.03 10.53
C ASN A 156 6.71 -8.92 10.86
N ILE A 157 6.40 -7.66 10.55
CA ILE A 157 7.27 -6.53 10.85
C ILE A 157 7.47 -6.39 12.37
N ARG A 158 6.39 -6.49 13.17
CA ARG A 158 6.47 -6.39 14.63
C ARG A 158 7.29 -7.53 15.23
N LEU A 159 7.07 -8.76 14.77
CA LEU A 159 7.84 -9.94 15.21
C LEU A 159 9.33 -9.77 14.90
N MET A 160 9.65 -9.33 13.67
CA MET A 160 11.04 -9.15 13.26
C MET A 160 11.74 -7.99 13.95
N GLU A 161 11.03 -6.90 14.27
CA GLU A 161 11.60 -5.82 15.08
C GLU A 161 12.07 -6.33 16.46
N GLY A 162 11.27 -7.17 17.11
CA GLY A 162 11.63 -7.81 18.37
C GLY A 162 12.76 -8.83 18.20
N TYR A 163 12.68 -9.65 17.15
CA TYR A 163 13.67 -10.69 16.84
C TYR A 163 15.09 -10.13 16.69
N TRP A 164 15.26 -8.99 16.04
CA TRP A 164 16.59 -8.37 15.88
C TRP A 164 17.19 -7.84 17.19
N LYS A 165 16.35 -7.59 18.21
CA LYS A 165 16.82 -7.18 19.55
C LYS A 165 17.15 -8.40 20.41
N LYS A 166 16.33 -9.45 20.33
CA LYS A 166 16.50 -10.70 21.07
C LYS A 166 16.02 -11.87 20.20
N PRO A 167 16.94 -12.58 19.52
CA PRO A 167 16.57 -13.72 18.69
C PRO A 167 15.90 -14.81 19.54
N ASP A 168 14.80 -15.34 19.03
CA ASP A 168 14.01 -16.39 19.66
C ASP A 168 13.58 -17.42 18.59
N PRO A 169 13.92 -18.71 18.73
CA PRO A 169 13.51 -19.76 17.80
C PRO A 169 11.99 -19.86 17.59
N ALA A 170 11.18 -19.58 18.62
CA ALA A 170 9.72 -19.61 18.50
C ALA A 170 9.21 -18.46 17.61
N VAL A 171 9.79 -17.27 17.76
CA VAL A 171 9.50 -16.11 16.90
C VAL A 171 9.93 -16.39 15.47
N ALA A 172 11.13 -16.97 15.26
CA ALA A 172 11.59 -17.37 13.94
C ALA A 172 10.64 -18.37 13.27
N GLY A 173 10.16 -19.36 14.02
CA GLY A 173 9.16 -20.33 13.55
C GLY A 173 7.84 -19.67 13.16
N ARG A 174 7.33 -18.74 13.97
CA ARG A 174 6.11 -17.98 13.65
C ARG A 174 6.26 -17.15 12.39
N VAL A 175 7.37 -16.42 12.22
CA VAL A 175 7.61 -15.62 11.01
C VAL A 175 7.67 -16.50 9.76
N LYS A 176 8.31 -17.67 9.83
CA LYS A 176 8.35 -18.63 8.70
C LYS A 176 6.94 -19.13 8.33
N GLN A 177 6.10 -19.43 9.33
CA GLN A 177 4.70 -19.81 9.11
C GLN A 177 3.89 -18.67 8.47
N ASN A 178 4.05 -17.44 8.97
CA ASN A 178 3.36 -16.29 8.43
C ASN A 178 3.74 -16.03 6.97
N TRP A 179 5.01 -16.17 6.59
CA TRP A 179 5.44 -16.06 5.20
C TRP A 179 4.83 -17.13 4.28
N ALA A 180 4.72 -18.38 4.76
CA ALA A 180 4.03 -19.43 4.02
C ALA A 180 2.53 -19.10 3.83
N ALA A 181 1.88 -18.55 4.87
CA ALA A 181 0.48 -18.10 4.78
C ALA A 181 0.31 -16.93 3.80
N ILE A 182 1.24 -15.97 3.80
CA ILE A 182 1.26 -14.85 2.85
C ILE A 182 1.40 -15.37 1.42
N GLU A 183 2.32 -16.30 1.17
CA GLU A 183 2.51 -16.89 -0.16
C GLU A 183 1.24 -17.59 -0.66
N GLN A 184 0.60 -18.40 0.19
CA GLN A 184 -0.68 -19.04 -0.13
C GLN A 184 -1.78 -18.02 -0.42
N HIS A 185 -1.88 -16.97 0.39
CA HIS A 185 -2.86 -15.90 0.22
C HIS A 185 -2.68 -15.15 -1.10
N VAL A 186 -1.43 -14.80 -1.45
CA VAL A 186 -1.14 -14.11 -2.72
C VAL A 186 -1.38 -15.03 -3.91
N ALA A 187 -1.04 -16.32 -3.80
CA ALA A 187 -1.34 -17.31 -4.84
C ALA A 187 -2.86 -17.49 -5.08
N ALA A 188 -3.67 -17.42 -4.02
CA ALA A 188 -5.13 -17.50 -4.10
C ALA A 188 -5.79 -16.25 -4.71
N HIS A 189 -5.08 -15.10 -4.71
CA HIS A 189 -5.58 -13.81 -5.19
C HIS A 189 -4.60 -13.20 -6.22
N PRO A 190 -4.51 -13.79 -7.43
CA PRO A 190 -3.58 -13.30 -8.45
C PRO A 190 -3.80 -11.82 -8.73
N TYR A 191 -2.70 -11.09 -8.96
CA TYR A 191 -2.67 -9.64 -9.17
C TYR A 191 -3.05 -8.76 -7.98
N ALA A 192 -3.57 -9.30 -6.86
CA ALA A 192 -3.86 -8.47 -5.69
C ALA A 192 -2.59 -7.79 -5.18
N ILE A 193 -1.52 -8.59 -5.06
CA ILE A 193 -0.18 -8.15 -4.72
C ILE A 193 0.78 -8.75 -5.74
N ASN A 194 1.62 -7.93 -6.37
CA ASN A 194 2.75 -8.42 -7.15
C ASN A 194 3.73 -9.18 -6.26
N TRP A 195 3.66 -10.51 -6.28
CA TRP A 195 4.46 -11.40 -5.43
C TRP A 195 5.95 -11.29 -5.69
N GLY A 196 6.34 -11.09 -6.96
CA GLY A 196 7.72 -11.16 -7.40
C GLY A 196 8.68 -10.33 -6.54
N PRO A 197 8.40 -9.01 -6.40
CA PRO A 197 9.21 -8.11 -5.60
C PRO A 197 9.09 -8.30 -4.08
N VAL A 198 7.99 -8.85 -3.56
CA VAL A 198 7.69 -8.90 -2.11
C VAL A 198 7.90 -10.26 -1.45
N ARG A 199 8.55 -11.20 -2.14
CA ARG A 199 9.02 -12.45 -1.51
C ARG A 199 9.98 -12.16 -0.34
N PRO A 200 10.01 -12.98 0.72
CA PRO A 200 10.86 -12.77 1.89
C PRO A 200 12.37 -12.74 1.58
N THR A 201 12.78 -13.32 0.46
CA THR A 201 14.18 -13.43 0.04
C THR A 201 14.67 -12.24 -0.78
N THR A 202 13.80 -11.29 -1.15
CA THR A 202 14.19 -10.15 -1.99
C THR A 202 14.81 -9.03 -1.14
N PRO A 203 15.62 -8.16 -1.75
CA PRO A 203 16.14 -6.97 -1.07
C PRO A 203 15.06 -6.02 -0.53
N ARG A 204 13.84 -6.06 -1.08
CA ARG A 204 12.73 -5.16 -0.66
C ARG A 204 12.09 -5.57 0.66
N MET A 205 12.21 -6.85 0.99
CA MET A 205 11.73 -7.42 2.26
C MET A 205 12.88 -7.70 3.23
N ALA A 206 14.06 -7.10 2.99
CA ALA A 206 15.24 -7.33 3.80
C ALA A 206 14.98 -7.02 5.29
N GLY A 207 15.37 -7.96 6.15
CA GLY A 207 15.16 -7.87 7.59
C GLY A 207 13.77 -8.30 8.05
N LEU A 208 12.88 -8.72 7.15
CA LEU A 208 11.54 -9.22 7.50
C LEU A 208 11.46 -10.76 7.54
N HIS A 209 12.59 -11.45 7.47
CA HIS A 209 12.69 -12.89 7.63
C HIS A 209 13.85 -13.23 8.59
N PRO A 210 13.77 -14.28 9.43
CA PRO A 210 14.85 -14.65 10.36
C PRO A 210 16.16 -15.01 9.65
N ASP A 211 16.07 -15.51 8.41
CA ASP A 211 17.24 -15.85 7.59
C ASP A 211 17.76 -14.65 6.77
N SER A 212 17.18 -13.44 6.93
CA SER A 212 17.71 -12.22 6.33
C SER A 212 18.97 -11.73 7.04
N THR A 213 19.75 -10.90 6.37
CA THR A 213 20.74 -10.06 7.06
C THR A 213 20.02 -9.08 7.99
N PRO A 214 20.52 -8.83 9.22
CA PRO A 214 19.98 -7.81 10.09
C PRO A 214 19.90 -6.44 9.40
N PRO A 215 18.84 -5.65 9.65
CA PRO A 215 18.70 -4.34 9.05
C PRO A 215 19.88 -3.44 9.46
N LYS A 216 20.54 -2.85 8.47
CA LYS A 216 21.60 -1.88 8.72
C LYS A 216 20.97 -0.61 9.32
N THR A 217 21.51 -0.12 10.44
CA THR A 217 21.21 1.23 10.92
C THR A 217 21.65 2.24 9.87
N LYS A 218 20.70 2.88 9.17
CA LYS A 218 21.02 4.02 8.32
C LYS A 218 21.58 5.13 9.21
N LYS A 219 22.84 5.51 9.00
CA LYS A 219 23.37 6.76 9.58
C LYS A 219 22.55 7.92 8.99
N PRO A 220 22.24 8.97 9.77
CA PRO A 220 21.63 10.17 9.20
C PRO A 220 22.51 10.63 8.03
N ARG A 221 21.92 10.82 6.85
CA ARG A 221 22.65 11.44 5.74
C ARG A 221 23.04 12.84 6.20
N ALA A 222 24.30 13.22 5.97
CA ALA A 222 24.69 14.62 6.05
C ALA A 222 23.76 15.44 5.14
N ASN A 223 23.40 16.65 5.56
CA ASN A 223 22.47 17.55 4.87
C ASN A 223 22.64 17.45 3.35
N ASP A 224 21.56 17.07 2.67
CA ASP A 224 21.48 17.14 1.22
C ASP A 224 21.75 18.59 0.80
N LEU A 225 22.64 18.77 -0.19
CA LEU A 225 23.07 20.09 -0.66
C LEU A 225 22.01 20.80 -1.52
N ASP A 226 20.83 20.20 -1.70
CA ASP A 226 19.73 20.69 -2.53
C ASP A 226 18.83 21.72 -1.80
N LEU A 227 19.30 22.31 -0.70
CA LEU A 227 18.62 23.39 0.03
C LEU A 227 19.27 24.78 -0.14
N ASN A 228 20.05 24.99 -1.20
CA ASN A 228 20.59 26.30 -1.57
C ASN A 228 19.94 26.85 -2.83
#